data_AF-A0A6L3Y496-F1
#
_entry.id   AF-A0A6L3Y496-F1
#
_cell.length_a   1.000
_cell.length_b   1.000
_cell.length_c   1.000
_cell.angle_alpha   90.00
_cell.angle_beta   90.00
_cell.angle_gamma   90.00
#
_symmetry.space_group_name_H-M   'P 1'
#
loop_
_entity.id
_entity.type
_entity.pdbx_description
1 polymer ?
#
loop_
_entity_poly.entity_id
_entity_poly.type
_entity_poly.pdbx_seq_one_letter_code
_entity_poly.pdbx_strand_id
1 'polypeptide(L)'
;HRGTAGAVRRSLSAVSLPTTVIEWWEDTPRKDPYTFRVEVYSLQAVDEALYQRIRRQVDKAKNLRSLLTTIDVIADLGAKGTYYAGGAVTAWIDVVIEAGE
;
A
#
# COMPACT_ATOMS: atom_id res chain seq x y z
N HIS A 1 -16.57 3.79 -19.07
CA HIS A 1 -16.98 4.11 -17.68
C HIS A 1 -15.77 4.09 -16.75
N ARG A 2 -15.32 5.28 -16.30
CA ARG A 2 -14.30 5.47 -15.26
C ARG A 2 -15.00 5.65 -13.90
N GLY A 3 -14.30 5.42 -12.79
CA GLY A 3 -14.78 5.83 -11.46
C GLY A 3 -15.60 4.82 -10.65
N THR A 4 -15.69 3.56 -11.08
CA THR A 4 -16.30 2.47 -10.28
C THR A 4 -15.23 1.45 -9.89
N ALA A 5 -15.49 0.62 -8.88
CA ALA A 5 -14.62 -0.50 -8.51
C ALA A 5 -14.31 -1.41 -9.72
N GLY A 6 -15.33 -1.67 -10.56
CA GLY A 6 -15.14 -2.39 -11.82
C GLY A 6 -14.23 -1.68 -12.82
N ALA A 7 -14.18 -0.33 -12.83
CA ALA A 7 -13.24 0.41 -13.66
C ALA A 7 -11.79 0.28 -13.18
N VAL A 8 -11.57 0.27 -11.86
CA VAL A 8 -10.25 0.02 -11.27
C VAL A 8 -9.79 -1.41 -11.57
N ARG A 9 -10.67 -2.42 -11.36
CA ARG A 9 -10.39 -3.83 -11.70
C ARG A 9 -10.01 -4.02 -13.18
N ARG A 10 -10.74 -3.37 -14.11
CA ARG A 10 -10.41 -3.38 -15.55
C ARG A 10 -9.12 -2.64 -15.90
N SER A 11 -8.76 -1.58 -15.16
CA SER A 11 -7.50 -0.86 -15.38
C SER A 11 -6.31 -1.75 -14.99
N LEU A 12 -6.47 -2.48 -13.89
CA LEU A 12 -5.45 -3.38 -13.36
C LEU A 12 -5.28 -4.65 -14.19
N SER A 13 -6.27 -5.08 -14.98
CA SER A 13 -6.09 -6.24 -15.88
C SER A 13 -5.05 -6.01 -16.99
N ALA A 14 -4.61 -4.76 -17.20
CA ALA A 14 -3.50 -4.43 -18.09
C ALA A 14 -2.12 -4.62 -17.44
N VAL A 15 -2.08 -4.86 -16.13
CA VAL A 15 -0.89 -5.34 -15.41
C VAL A 15 -0.86 -6.86 -15.60
N SER A 16 0.28 -7.40 -16.01
CA SER A 16 0.47 -8.85 -16.24
C SER A 16 0.56 -9.65 -14.93
N LEU A 17 -0.07 -9.19 -13.85
CA LEU A 17 -0.06 -9.81 -12.54
C LEU A 17 -1.50 -9.98 -12.03
N PRO A 18 -1.81 -11.06 -11.31
CA PRO A 18 -3.07 -11.19 -10.60
C PRO A 18 -3.23 -10.04 -9.60
N THR A 19 -4.38 -9.39 -9.63
CA THR A 19 -4.70 -8.27 -8.74
C THR A 19 -6.10 -8.40 -8.16
N THR A 20 -6.25 -7.98 -6.91
CA THR A 20 -7.53 -7.94 -6.21
C THR A 20 -7.73 -6.54 -5.64
N VAL A 21 -8.94 -6.00 -5.80
CA VAL A 21 -9.35 -4.74 -5.17
C VAL A 21 -10.22 -5.09 -3.97
N ILE A 22 -9.75 -4.74 -2.77
CA ILE A 22 -10.43 -4.96 -1.50
C ILE A 22 -11.03 -3.63 -1.05
N GLU A 23 -12.36 -3.57 -0.95
CA GLU A 23 -13.02 -2.38 -0.43
C GLU A 23 -12.98 -2.33 1.11
N TRP A 24 -13.08 -1.12 1.67
CA TRP A 24 -13.03 -0.87 3.11
C TRP A 24 -13.95 -1.76 3.96
N TRP A 25 -15.08 -2.21 3.39
CA TRP A 25 -16.06 -3.08 4.04
C TRP A 25 -15.77 -4.58 3.89
N GLU A 26 -14.93 -4.96 2.93
CA GLU A 26 -14.41 -6.32 2.73
C GLU A 26 -13.15 -6.57 3.57
N ASP A 27 -12.48 -5.50 4.00
CA ASP A 27 -11.25 -5.59 4.78
C ASP A 27 -11.49 -6.02 6.23
N THR A 28 -10.51 -6.70 6.83
CA THR A 28 -10.57 -7.21 8.20
C THR A 28 -9.27 -6.85 8.96
N PRO A 29 -9.30 -5.89 9.90
CA PRO A 29 -10.46 -5.12 10.35
C PRO A 29 -10.97 -4.13 9.30
N ARG A 30 -12.26 -3.81 9.38
CA ARG A 30 -12.94 -2.86 8.50
C ARG A 30 -12.21 -1.51 8.49
N LYS A 31 -12.00 -0.91 7.31
CA LYS A 31 -11.29 0.37 7.14
C LYS A 31 -12.25 1.54 7.01
N ASP A 32 -11.67 2.75 6.91
CA ASP A 32 -12.43 3.98 6.76
C ASP A 32 -13.32 3.97 5.50
N PRO A 33 -14.55 4.51 5.58
CA PRO A 33 -15.44 4.58 4.43
C PRO A 33 -14.78 5.23 3.21
N TYR A 34 -15.15 4.73 2.03
CA TYR A 34 -14.64 5.19 0.73
C TYR A 34 -13.15 4.92 0.48
N THR A 35 -12.52 4.08 1.30
CA THR A 35 -11.18 3.59 1.05
C THR A 35 -11.18 2.22 0.37
N PHE A 36 -10.07 1.90 -0.28
CA PHE A 36 -9.78 0.58 -0.79
C PHE A 36 -8.28 0.34 -0.82
N ARG A 37 -7.88 -0.92 -0.86
CA ARG A 37 -6.50 -1.34 -1.12
C ARG A 37 -6.45 -2.27 -2.33
N VAL A 38 -5.28 -2.35 -2.95
CA VAL A 38 -5.03 -3.25 -4.07
C VAL A 38 -4.00 -4.28 -3.65
N GLU A 39 -4.37 -5.54 -3.73
CA GLU A 39 -3.43 -6.65 -3.59
C GLU A 39 -2.88 -7.02 -4.97
N VAL A 40 -1.57 -7.20 -5.04
CA VAL A 40 -0.84 -7.58 -6.24
C VAL A 40 -0.07 -8.85 -5.91
N TYR A 41 -0.40 -9.94 -6.60
CA TYR A 41 0.26 -11.22 -6.39
C TYR A 41 1.39 -11.37 -7.40
N SER A 42 2.60 -11.63 -6.92
CA SER A 42 3.78 -11.78 -7.78
C SER A 42 4.64 -12.96 -7.36
N LEU A 43 5.18 -13.67 -8.34
CA LEU A 43 6.21 -14.70 -8.11
C LEU A 43 7.64 -14.13 -8.15
N GLN A 44 7.76 -12.84 -8.47
CA GLN A 44 9.03 -12.13 -8.62
C GLN A 44 9.04 -10.87 -7.75
N ALA A 45 10.22 -10.38 -7.40
CA ALA A 45 10.36 -9.13 -6.68
C ALA A 45 9.70 -8.00 -7.50
N VAL A 46 8.86 -7.22 -6.85
CA VAL A 46 8.25 -6.03 -7.46
C VAL A 46 9.24 -4.88 -7.30
N ASP A 47 9.67 -4.32 -8.43
CA ASP A 47 10.50 -3.12 -8.45
C ASP A 47 9.64 -1.85 -8.33
N GLU A 48 10.31 -0.73 -8.04
CA GLU A 48 9.67 0.58 -7.93
C GLU A 48 8.95 0.98 -9.24
N ALA A 49 9.50 0.59 -10.40
CA ALA A 49 8.93 0.92 -11.70
C ALA A 49 7.54 0.28 -11.90
N LEU A 50 7.39 -0.99 -11.52
CA LEU A 50 6.15 -1.72 -11.55
C LEU A 50 5.15 -1.18 -10.52
N TYR A 51 5.60 -0.91 -9.30
CA TYR A 51 4.77 -0.27 -8.27
C TYR A 51 4.16 1.05 -8.78
N GLN A 52 5.00 1.93 -9.35
CA GLN A 52 4.57 3.21 -9.88
C GLN A 52 3.64 3.06 -11.09
N ARG A 53 3.83 2.02 -11.92
CA ARG A 53 2.92 1.73 -13.03
C ARG A 53 1.52 1.36 -12.51
N ILE A 54 1.44 0.50 -11.50
CA ILE A 54 0.18 0.09 -10.88
C ILE A 54 -0.51 1.31 -10.25
N ARG A 55 0.23 2.10 -9.46
CA ARG A 55 -0.28 3.33 -8.84
C ARG A 55 -0.92 4.27 -9.86
N ARG A 56 -0.20 4.56 -10.97
CA ARG A 56 -0.71 5.42 -12.05
C ARG A 56 -1.97 4.87 -12.71
N GLN A 57 -2.07 3.55 -12.89
CA GLN A 57 -3.25 2.94 -13.49
C GLN A 57 -4.48 2.99 -12.57
N VAL A 58 -4.27 2.81 -11.26
CA VAL A 58 -5.33 2.96 -10.26
C VAL A 58 -5.81 4.41 -10.22
N ASP A 59 -4.89 5.38 -10.16
CA ASP A 59 -5.25 6.81 -10.10
C ASP A 59 -6.02 7.29 -11.33
N LYS A 60 -5.68 6.79 -12.52
CA LYS A 60 -6.40 7.13 -13.74
C LYS A 60 -7.82 6.54 -13.79
N ALA A 61 -8.07 5.46 -13.08
CA ALA A 61 -9.32 4.70 -13.14
C ALA A 61 -10.28 5.01 -11.99
N LYS A 62 -9.75 5.32 -10.81
CA LYS A 62 -10.54 5.65 -9.62
C LYS A 62 -11.32 6.95 -9.82
N ASN A 63 -12.41 7.09 -9.08
CA ASN A 63 -13.11 8.37 -8.93
C ASN A 63 -12.38 9.25 -7.91
N LEU A 64 -12.75 10.53 -7.86
CA LEU A 64 -12.23 11.49 -6.89
C LEU A 64 -12.59 11.14 -5.45
N ARG A 65 -13.75 10.50 -5.23
CA ARG A 65 -14.29 10.19 -3.90
C ARG A 65 -13.71 8.94 -3.26
N SER A 66 -13.20 7.97 -4.04
CA SER A 66 -12.57 6.77 -3.48
C SER A 66 -11.07 6.97 -3.31
N LEU A 67 -10.56 6.60 -2.14
CA LEU A 67 -9.17 6.80 -1.72
C LEU A 67 -8.42 5.47 -1.72
N LEU A 68 -7.30 5.42 -2.45
CA LEU A 68 -6.38 4.29 -2.37
C LEU A 68 -5.54 4.44 -1.10
N THR A 69 -5.58 3.44 -0.22
CA THR A 69 -4.82 3.44 1.04
C THR A 69 -3.45 2.80 0.84
N THR A 70 -3.43 1.55 0.39
CA THR A 70 -2.19 0.79 0.14
C THR A 70 -2.25 0.00 -1.16
N ILE A 71 -1.05 -0.34 -1.66
CA ILE A 71 -0.85 -1.36 -2.69
C ILE A 71 0.00 -2.42 -2.02
N ASP A 72 -0.62 -3.56 -1.71
CA ASP A 72 0.01 -4.64 -0.99
C ASP A 72 0.55 -5.64 -1.99
N VAL A 73 1.87 -5.79 -2.02
CA VAL A 73 2.54 -6.78 -2.86
C VAL A 73 2.65 -8.07 -2.07
N ILE A 74 1.86 -9.07 -2.46
CA ILE A 74 1.89 -10.41 -1.90
C ILE A 74 2.79 -11.23 -2.80
N ALA A 75 4.06 -11.33 -2.41
CA ALA A 75 5.03 -12.09 -3.17
C ALA A 75 5.26 -13.45 -2.50
N ASP A 76 4.88 -14.54 -3.18
CA ASP A 76 5.30 -15.89 -2.80
C ASP A 76 6.71 -16.12 -3.35
N LEU A 77 7.65 -15.33 -2.82
CA LEU A 77 9.06 -15.49 -3.10
C LEU A 77 9.50 -16.67 -2.25
N GLY A 78 9.67 -17.84 -2.86
CA GLY A 78 10.31 -18.98 -2.22
C GLY A 78 11.61 -18.55 -1.52
N ALA A 79 11.50 -18.28 -0.22
CA ALA A 79 12.52 -18.03 0.78
C ALA A 79 13.70 -17.07 0.49
N LYS A 80 13.75 -16.29 -0.60
CA LYS A 80 14.93 -15.44 -0.91
C LYS A 80 14.56 -14.08 -1.52
N GLY A 81 14.21 -13.11 -0.65
CA GLY A 81 14.16 -11.69 -0.99
C GLY A 81 14.98 -10.88 0.01
N THR A 82 15.79 -9.93 -0.45
CA THR A 82 16.49 -8.99 0.44
C THR A 82 15.52 -7.89 0.84
N TYR A 83 15.10 -7.87 2.10
CA TYR A 83 14.26 -6.82 2.66
C TYR A 83 15.12 -5.82 3.43
N TYR A 84 14.77 -4.54 3.32
CA TYR A 84 15.43 -3.46 4.05
C TYR A 84 14.40 -2.83 5.00
N ALA A 85 14.72 -2.79 6.30
CA ALA A 85 13.93 -2.11 7.32
C ALA A 85 14.82 -1.07 8.02
N GLY A 86 14.30 0.13 8.26
CA GLY A 86 14.98 1.20 8.96
C GLY A 86 14.10 1.78 10.06
N GLY A 87 14.72 2.23 11.15
CA GLY A 87 14.03 2.87 12.27
C GLY A 87 14.94 3.89 12.96
N ALA A 88 14.33 4.91 13.57
CA ALA A 88 15.03 5.90 14.39
C ALA A 88 14.36 5.95 15.76
N VAL A 89 15.16 5.81 16.82
CA VAL A 89 14.70 5.96 18.20
C VAL A 89 15.13 7.35 18.67
N THR A 90 14.15 8.17 19.07
CA THR A 90 14.40 9.49 19.66
C THR A 90 14.05 9.44 21.13
N ALA A 91 14.97 9.86 21.99
CA ALA A 91 14.72 10.03 23.42
C ALA A 91 14.95 11.48 23.82
N TRP A 92 14.10 11.97 24.72
CA TRP A 92 14.25 13.27 25.38
C TRP A 92 14.76 13.02 26.80
N ILE A 93 15.85 13.68 27.18
CA ILE A 93 16.40 13.60 28.54
C ILE A 93 16.38 15.00 29.13
N ASP A 94 15.56 15.18 30.16
CA ASP A 94 15.63 16.34 31.04
C ASP A 94 16.44 15.99 32.27
N VAL A 95 17.44 16.82 32.57
CA VAL A 95 18.20 16.74 33.82
C VAL A 95 17.98 18.04 34.58
N VAL A 96 17.38 17.96 35.75
CA VAL A 96 17.34 19.05 36.71
C VAL A 96 18.59 18.94 37.58
N ILE A 97 19.49 19.92 37.46
CA ILE A 97 20.67 20.02 38.32
C ILE A 97 20.28 20.87 39.52
N GLU A 98 20.24 20.26 40.71
CA GLU A 98 20.14 21.02 41.96
C GLU A 98 21.51 21.63 42.28
N ALA A 99 21.55 22.95 42.44
CA ALA A 99 22.74 23.66 42.90
C ALA A 99 22.91 23.42 44.41
N GLY A 100 24.05 22.86 44.80
CA GLY A 100 24.39 22.59 46.19
C GLY A 100 24.54 23.86 47.04
N GLU A 101 24.23 23.71 48.34
CA GLU A 101 24.42 24.70 49.42
C GLU A 101 25.82 25.31 49.49
#